data_AF-Q64DL9-F1
#
_entry.id   AF-Q64DL9-F1
#
_cell.length_a   1.000
_cell.length_b   1.000
_cell.length_c   1.000
_cell.angle_alpha   90.00
_cell.angle_beta   90.00
_cell.angle_gamma   90.00
#
_symmetry.space_group_name_H-M   'P 1'
#
loop_
_entity.id
_entity.type
_entity.pdbx_description
1 polymer ?
#
loop_
_entity_poly.entity_id
_entity_poly.type
_entity_poly.pdbx_seq_one_letter_code
_entity_poly.pdbx_strand_id
1 'polypeptide(L)'
;MQENGLPTQVSLKEDAYHYKYSLDGINDNLYTEWWYFNVYNEGRQFLVCYLLFDPGNLTGIGDAEVHAVVYDGMPLIGFTSTSVSNFTADYEKPNVTIGSNTLLALNDTTFVVNGSCYDIYQNIPIQWNLTYILDVGSWFGAPEPMLAGHRPDDWMQWLSYMTGANVHGTITIGGTTYDMSGRGYHDHNWGESL
;
A
#
# COMPACT_ATOMS: atom_id res chain seq x y z
N MET A 1 17.48 36.07 -7.35
CA MET A 1 17.86 34.68 -7.63
C MET A 1 17.15 33.84 -6.58
N GLN A 2 16.06 33.18 -6.96
CA GLN A 2 15.44 32.14 -6.14
C GLN A 2 16.32 30.90 -6.33
N GLU A 3 16.86 30.35 -5.25
CA GLU A 3 17.42 29.01 -5.29
C GLU A 3 16.31 28.07 -5.75
N ASN A 4 16.49 27.45 -6.91
CA ASN A 4 15.70 26.30 -7.31
C ASN A 4 16.02 25.19 -6.31
N GLY A 5 15.29 25.16 -5.19
CA GLY A 5 15.32 24.03 -4.27
C GLY A 5 14.90 22.81 -5.06
N LEU A 6 15.85 21.93 -5.36
CA LEU A 6 15.53 20.57 -5.78
C LEU A 6 14.53 20.02 -4.74
N PRO A 7 13.42 19.38 -5.15
CA PRO A 7 12.52 18.78 -4.19
C PRO A 7 13.34 17.86 -3.28
N THR A 8 13.14 18.01 -1.97
CA THR A 8 13.79 17.18 -0.94
C THR A 8 13.69 15.74 -1.37
N GLN A 9 14.84 15.05 -1.47
CA GLN A 9 14.87 13.65 -1.84
C GLN A 9 14.08 12.86 -0.79
N VAL A 10 12.97 12.25 -1.21
CA VAL A 10 12.17 11.39 -0.33
C VAL A 10 13.04 10.23 0.12
N SER A 11 13.11 10.04 1.43
CA SER A 11 13.82 8.94 2.08
C SER A 11 12.91 7.72 2.24
N LEU A 12 13.48 6.53 2.31
CA LEU A 12 12.73 5.30 2.59
C LEU A 12 11.91 5.35 3.88
N LYS A 13 12.34 6.17 4.86
CA LYS A 13 11.65 6.35 6.13
C LYS A 13 10.29 7.05 5.98
N GLU A 14 10.15 7.93 5.00
CA GLU A 14 8.87 8.62 4.74
C GLU A 14 7.81 7.68 4.13
N ASP A 15 8.22 6.48 3.71
CA ASP A 15 7.31 5.43 3.26
C ASP A 15 7.02 4.39 4.35
N ALA A 16 7.65 4.52 5.53
CA ALA A 16 7.47 3.64 6.67
C ALA A 16 6.17 3.92 7.43
N TYR A 17 5.80 3.06 8.38
CA TYR A 17 4.58 3.22 9.17
C TYR A 17 4.54 4.54 9.97
N HIS A 18 3.40 5.24 10.00
CA HIS A 18 3.29 6.58 10.57
C HIS A 18 2.51 6.66 11.89
N TYR A 19 1.68 5.67 12.25
CA TYR A 19 0.67 5.81 13.31
C TYR A 19 1.14 6.51 14.59
N LYS A 20 2.24 6.06 15.22
CA LYS A 20 2.71 6.66 16.50
C LYS A 20 3.10 8.14 16.41
N TYR A 21 3.39 8.63 15.21
CA TYR A 21 3.76 10.03 14.95
C TYR A 21 2.54 10.91 14.63
N SER A 22 1.41 10.27 14.31
CA SER A 22 0.17 10.92 13.91
C SER A 22 -0.82 11.08 15.07
N LEU A 23 -0.55 10.44 16.22
CA LEU A 23 -1.43 10.49 17.41
C LEU A 23 -1.50 11.89 18.01
N ASP A 24 -2.72 12.41 18.17
CA ASP A 24 -3.01 13.64 18.90
C ASP A 24 -4.02 13.44 20.05
N GLY A 25 -4.64 12.26 20.13
CA GLY A 25 -5.61 11.89 21.15
C GLY A 25 -7.04 12.38 20.88
N ILE A 26 -7.31 12.98 19.72
CA ILE A 26 -8.61 13.53 19.35
C ILE A 26 -9.37 12.52 18.49
N ASN A 27 -8.79 12.11 17.36
CA ASN A 27 -9.42 11.25 16.36
C ASN A 27 -8.58 10.02 16.01
N ASP A 28 -7.66 9.59 16.89
CA ASP A 28 -6.80 8.42 16.69
C ASP A 28 -7.56 7.15 16.23
N ASN A 29 -8.84 7.02 16.59
CA ASN A 29 -9.70 5.90 16.21
C ASN A 29 -10.18 5.93 14.74
N LEU A 30 -9.97 7.06 14.06
CA LEU A 30 -10.24 7.28 12.64
C LEU A 30 -8.97 7.16 11.80
N TYR A 31 -7.84 6.85 12.45
CA TYR A 31 -6.58 6.69 11.76
C TYR A 31 -6.67 5.53 10.78
N THR A 32 -6.29 5.81 9.54
CA THR A 32 -6.15 4.84 8.46
C THR A 32 -4.83 5.06 7.74
N GLU A 33 -4.24 3.96 7.28
CA GLU A 33 -2.98 3.98 6.56
C GLU A 33 -2.95 2.85 5.55
N TRP A 34 -2.45 3.12 4.34
CA TRP A 34 -2.39 2.11 3.30
C TRP A 34 -1.21 2.24 2.35
N TRP A 35 -0.66 1.09 1.97
CA TRP A 35 0.34 0.94 0.91
C TRP A 35 -0.31 0.27 -0.29
N TYR A 36 -0.31 0.96 -1.42
CA TYR A 36 -0.94 0.49 -2.65
C TYR A 36 0.11 0.27 -3.74
N PHE A 37 -0.04 -0.84 -4.46
CA PHE A 37 0.79 -1.20 -5.60
C PHE A 37 -0.10 -1.55 -6.78
N ASN A 38 0.35 -1.21 -7.98
CA ASN A 38 -0.20 -1.79 -9.20
C ASN A 38 0.88 -2.14 -10.21
N VAL A 39 0.55 -3.07 -11.09
CA VAL A 39 1.36 -3.44 -12.24
C VAL A 39 0.47 -3.74 -13.44
N TYR A 40 0.94 -3.37 -14.62
CA TYR A 40 0.33 -3.71 -15.89
C TYR A 40 1.34 -4.47 -16.77
N ASN A 41 0.89 -5.58 -17.35
CA ASN A 41 1.63 -6.33 -18.35
C ASN A 41 0.67 -6.93 -19.39
N GLU A 42 0.95 -6.73 -20.68
CA GLU A 42 0.25 -7.36 -21.82
C GLU A 42 -1.29 -7.44 -21.70
N GLY A 43 -1.94 -6.37 -21.25
CA GLY A 43 -3.41 -6.30 -21.14
C GLY A 43 -3.96 -6.79 -19.80
N ARG A 44 -3.12 -7.28 -18.89
CA ARG A 44 -3.48 -7.67 -17.52
C ARG A 44 -3.03 -6.60 -16.54
N GLN A 45 -3.92 -6.21 -15.64
CA GLN A 45 -3.60 -5.31 -14.54
C GLN A 45 -3.79 -6.04 -13.20
N PHE A 46 -2.83 -5.86 -12.29
CA PHE A 46 -2.92 -6.34 -10.91
C PHE A 46 -2.72 -5.17 -9.96
N LEU A 47 -3.54 -5.13 -8.92
CA LEU A 47 -3.51 -4.13 -7.86
C LEU A 47 -3.49 -4.87 -6.53
N VAL A 48 -2.73 -4.38 -5.56
CA VAL A 48 -2.80 -4.85 -4.18
C VAL A 48 -2.63 -3.69 -3.21
N CYS A 49 -3.47 -3.66 -2.19
CA CYS A 49 -3.48 -2.65 -1.13
C CYS A 49 -3.38 -3.33 0.23
N TYR A 50 -2.41 -2.90 1.04
CA TYR A 50 -2.29 -3.25 2.46
C TYR A 50 -2.89 -2.10 3.24
N LEU A 51 -3.97 -2.34 3.98
CA LEU A 51 -4.82 -1.31 4.55
C LEU A 51 -5.01 -1.56 6.04
N LEU A 52 -4.94 -0.51 6.84
CA LEU A 52 -5.05 -0.55 8.28
C LEU A 52 -6.09 0.48 8.73
N PHE A 53 -6.93 0.10 9.69
CA PHE A 53 -7.91 0.97 10.32
C PHE A 53 -7.87 0.82 11.84
N ASP A 54 -7.97 1.94 12.55
CA ASP A 54 -7.98 2.00 14.02
C ASP A 54 -6.90 1.07 14.63
N PRO A 55 -5.60 1.29 14.35
CA PRO A 55 -4.54 0.39 14.81
C PRO A 55 -4.36 0.37 16.33
N GLY A 56 -4.89 1.37 17.04
CA GLY A 56 -5.02 1.35 18.51
C GLY A 56 -6.16 0.45 19.01
N ASN A 57 -7.02 -0.03 18.11
CA ASN A 57 -8.25 -0.76 18.40
C ASN A 57 -9.14 -0.04 19.42
N LEU A 58 -9.23 1.29 19.32
CA LEU A 58 -9.94 2.15 20.26
C LEU A 58 -11.45 1.94 20.20
N THR A 59 -11.97 1.53 19.04
CA THR A 59 -13.38 1.21 18.81
C THR A 59 -13.72 -0.25 19.11
N GLY A 60 -12.72 -1.12 19.21
CA GLY A 60 -12.88 -2.57 19.28
C GLY A 60 -13.14 -3.25 17.93
N ILE A 61 -13.13 -2.50 16.83
CA ILE A 61 -13.32 -3.02 15.45
C ILE A 61 -12.12 -2.70 14.54
N GLY A 62 -10.94 -2.39 15.09
CA GLY A 62 -9.73 -2.19 14.29
C GLY A 62 -9.36 -3.44 13.52
N ASP A 63 -9.00 -3.27 12.23
CA ASP A 63 -8.69 -4.37 11.33
C ASP A 63 -7.50 -4.04 10.41
N ALA A 64 -6.82 -5.08 9.96
CA ALA A 64 -5.77 -5.00 8.95
C ALA A 64 -6.14 -5.89 7.76
N GLU A 65 -6.23 -5.29 6.59
CA GLU A 65 -6.81 -5.88 5.39
C GLU A 65 -5.82 -5.90 4.22
N VAL A 66 -5.95 -6.90 3.36
CA VAL A 66 -5.30 -6.93 2.04
C VAL A 66 -6.36 -7.10 0.97
N HIS A 67 -6.41 -6.12 0.07
CA HIS A 67 -7.31 -6.11 -1.08
C HIS A 67 -6.48 -6.31 -2.33
N ALA A 68 -6.86 -7.29 -3.15
CA ALA A 68 -6.18 -7.56 -4.42
C ALA A 68 -7.20 -7.52 -5.55
N VAL A 69 -6.88 -6.87 -6.66
CA VAL A 69 -7.76 -6.84 -7.85
C VAL A 69 -6.99 -7.28 -9.07
N VAL A 70 -7.55 -8.22 -9.83
CA VAL A 70 -7.03 -8.62 -11.13
C VAL A 70 -8.01 -8.17 -12.20
N TYR A 71 -7.53 -7.43 -13.19
CA TYR A 71 -8.26 -7.16 -14.43
C TYR A 71 -7.67 -8.03 -15.55
N ASP A 72 -8.42 -9.06 -15.94
CA ASP A 72 -8.11 -9.99 -17.03
C ASP A 72 -9.42 -10.46 -17.71
N GLY A 73 -10.18 -9.49 -18.23
CA GLY A 73 -11.59 -9.67 -18.60
C GLY A 73 -12.52 -9.22 -17.46
N MET A 74 -13.31 -10.13 -16.90
CA MET A 74 -14.11 -9.82 -15.70
C MET A 74 -13.18 -9.69 -14.49
N PRO A 75 -13.32 -8.63 -13.66
CA PRO A 75 -12.44 -8.42 -12.54
C PRO A 75 -12.61 -9.50 -11.46
N LEU A 76 -11.49 -9.94 -10.90
CA LEU A 76 -11.46 -10.71 -9.67
C LEU A 76 -11.17 -9.79 -8.49
N ILE A 77 -11.91 -9.95 -7.40
CA ILE A 77 -11.78 -9.14 -6.19
C ILE A 77 -11.36 -10.05 -5.05
N GLY A 78 -10.09 -10.01 -4.71
CA GLY A 78 -9.48 -10.75 -3.60
C GLY A 78 -9.49 -9.95 -2.31
N PHE A 79 -9.81 -10.63 -1.21
CA PHE A 79 -9.84 -10.03 0.13
C PHE A 79 -9.31 -11.01 1.17
N THR A 80 -8.58 -10.48 2.15
CA THR A 80 -8.27 -11.17 3.40
C THR A 80 -8.02 -10.14 4.49
N SER A 81 -8.35 -10.46 5.74
CA SER A 81 -8.10 -9.57 6.86
C SER A 81 -7.68 -10.32 8.12
N THR A 82 -7.13 -9.58 9.08
CA THR A 82 -6.80 -10.07 10.40
C THR A 82 -6.88 -8.93 11.41
N SER A 83 -7.24 -9.25 12.65
CA SER A 83 -7.18 -8.29 13.75
C SER A 83 -5.83 -7.55 13.77
N VAL A 84 -5.86 -6.26 14.12
CA VAL A 84 -4.65 -5.42 14.28
C VAL A 84 -3.59 -6.02 15.19
N SER A 85 -3.95 -6.95 16.09
CA SER A 85 -2.99 -7.70 16.92
C SER A 85 -2.06 -8.63 16.12
N ASN A 86 -2.42 -9.01 14.90
CA ASN A 86 -1.62 -9.82 13.98
C ASN A 86 -1.00 -9.00 12.84
N PHE A 87 -1.18 -7.67 12.85
CA PHE A 87 -0.50 -6.74 11.95
C PHE A 87 0.88 -6.38 12.50
N THR A 88 1.88 -6.26 11.63
CA THR A 88 3.16 -5.64 11.99
C THR A 88 3.62 -4.70 10.89
N ALA A 89 4.20 -3.56 11.29
CA ALA A 89 4.89 -2.65 10.38
C ALA A 89 6.10 -1.98 11.04
N ASP A 90 7.09 -1.60 10.23
CA ASP A 90 8.33 -0.93 10.65
C ASP A 90 8.20 0.60 10.54
N TYR A 91 8.81 1.32 11.48
CA TYR A 91 8.85 2.80 11.52
C TYR A 91 10.07 3.40 10.80
N GLU A 92 10.95 2.56 10.24
CA GLU A 92 12.15 2.99 9.51
C GLU A 92 12.11 2.67 8.01
N LYS A 93 11.19 1.80 7.57
CA LYS A 93 10.97 1.43 6.15
C LYS A 93 9.59 0.77 5.93
N PRO A 94 9.07 0.68 4.69
CA PRO A 94 7.80 0.03 4.38
C PRO A 94 7.95 -1.49 4.44
N ASN A 95 8.06 -2.03 5.65
CA ASN A 95 7.98 -3.45 5.91
C ASN A 95 6.66 -3.72 6.62
N VAL A 96 5.71 -4.36 5.93
CA VAL A 96 4.34 -4.59 6.42
C VAL A 96 4.01 -6.07 6.33
N THR A 97 3.36 -6.62 7.36
CA THR A 97 2.84 -8.00 7.36
C THR A 97 1.38 -8.01 7.83
N ILE A 98 0.51 -8.61 7.01
CA ILE A 98 -0.90 -8.86 7.31
C ILE A 98 -1.19 -10.34 7.04
N GLY A 99 -1.24 -11.14 8.11
CA GLY A 99 -1.33 -12.59 7.99
C GLY A 99 -0.11 -13.15 7.23
N SER A 100 -0.35 -13.79 6.08
CA SER A 100 0.72 -14.31 5.20
C SER A 100 1.17 -13.34 4.10
N ASN A 101 0.59 -12.14 4.04
CA ASN A 101 0.89 -11.15 3.01
C ASN A 101 1.94 -10.17 3.51
N THR A 102 2.94 -9.89 2.67
CA THR A 102 4.09 -9.07 3.04
C THR A 102 4.42 -8.03 1.97
N LEU A 103 4.69 -6.82 2.42
CA LEU A 103 5.47 -5.80 1.72
C LEU A 103 6.83 -5.70 2.41
N LEU A 104 7.92 -5.83 1.66
CA LEU A 104 9.28 -5.75 2.20
C LEU A 104 10.17 -4.84 1.35
N ALA A 105 10.68 -3.77 1.94
CA ALA A 105 11.78 -3.00 1.35
C ALA A 105 13.12 -3.71 1.57
N LEU A 106 13.75 -4.15 0.48
CA LEU A 106 15.11 -4.71 0.48
C LEU A 106 16.16 -3.59 0.59
N ASN A 107 15.88 -2.45 -0.04
CA ASN A 107 16.62 -1.20 0.02
C ASN A 107 15.68 -0.04 -0.40
N ASP A 108 16.22 1.16 -0.58
CA ASP A 108 15.51 2.39 -0.97
C ASP A 108 14.91 2.37 -2.38
N THR A 109 15.26 1.39 -3.21
CA THR A 109 14.81 1.31 -4.61
C THR A 109 14.13 -0.01 -4.96
N THR A 110 14.17 -1.02 -4.09
CA THR A 110 13.73 -2.39 -4.43
C THR A 110 12.82 -2.98 -3.36
N PHE A 111 11.55 -3.17 -3.69
CA PHE A 111 10.53 -3.73 -2.80
C PHE A 111 10.05 -5.09 -3.30
N VAL A 112 9.70 -5.99 -2.38
CA VAL A 112 9.08 -7.28 -2.66
C VAL A 112 7.68 -7.31 -2.05
N VAL A 113 6.70 -7.58 -2.89
CA VAL A 113 5.29 -7.68 -2.53
C VAL A 113 4.86 -9.12 -2.80
N ASN A 114 4.49 -9.83 -1.73
CA ASN A 114 4.16 -11.26 -1.79
C ASN A 114 2.92 -11.54 -0.97
N GLY A 115 2.06 -12.45 -1.45
CA GLY A 115 0.85 -12.77 -0.73
C GLY A 115 -0.12 -13.66 -1.47
N SER A 116 -1.25 -13.88 -0.83
CA SER A 116 -2.36 -14.66 -1.36
C SER A 116 -3.68 -14.30 -0.70
N CYS A 117 -4.76 -14.50 -1.46
CA CYS A 117 -6.13 -14.37 -1.00
C CYS A 117 -7.04 -15.23 -1.89
N TYR A 118 -8.35 -15.12 -1.66
CA TYR A 118 -9.38 -15.74 -2.50
C TYR A 118 -10.28 -14.66 -3.07
N ASP A 119 -10.71 -14.84 -4.32
CA ASP A 119 -11.78 -14.05 -4.90
C ASP A 119 -13.07 -14.21 -4.08
N ILE A 120 -13.70 -13.09 -3.71
CA ILE A 120 -14.87 -13.07 -2.81
C ILE A 120 -16.15 -13.63 -3.44
N TYR A 121 -16.24 -13.71 -4.76
CA TYR A 121 -17.44 -14.18 -5.47
C TYR A 121 -17.31 -15.62 -5.96
N GLN A 122 -16.13 -15.98 -6.44
CA GLN A 122 -15.86 -17.26 -7.11
C GLN A 122 -15.01 -18.20 -6.24
N ASN A 123 -14.46 -17.72 -5.13
CA ASN A 123 -13.56 -18.48 -4.25
C ASN A 123 -12.35 -19.06 -5.01
N ILE A 124 -11.86 -18.30 -6.00
CA ILE A 124 -10.68 -18.65 -6.79
C ILE A 124 -9.44 -18.17 -6.05
N PRO A 125 -8.41 -19.01 -5.84
CA PRO A 125 -7.17 -18.57 -5.20
C PRO A 125 -6.43 -17.58 -6.10
N ILE A 126 -5.97 -16.49 -5.50
CA ILE A 126 -5.12 -15.46 -6.11
C ILE A 126 -3.83 -15.39 -5.29
N GLN A 127 -2.69 -15.48 -5.94
CA GLN A 127 -1.37 -15.43 -5.32
C GLN A 127 -0.47 -14.50 -6.11
N TRP A 128 0.44 -13.79 -5.45
CA TRP A 128 1.38 -12.89 -6.09
C TRP A 128 2.76 -12.96 -5.45
N ASN A 129 3.78 -12.79 -6.26
CA ASN A 129 5.15 -12.56 -5.85
C ASN A 129 5.78 -11.62 -6.86
N LEU A 130 5.91 -10.35 -6.48
CA LEU A 130 6.31 -9.26 -7.35
C LEU A 130 7.46 -8.48 -6.72
N THR A 131 8.46 -8.17 -7.51
CA THR A 131 9.55 -7.26 -7.16
C THR A 131 9.36 -5.96 -7.92
N TYR A 132 9.29 -4.85 -7.20
CA TYR A 132 9.20 -3.50 -7.72
C TYR A 132 10.57 -2.85 -7.61
N ILE A 133 11.09 -2.34 -8.73
CA ILE A 133 12.35 -1.61 -8.80
C ILE A 133 12.03 -0.18 -9.24
N LEU A 134 12.37 0.80 -8.41
CA LEU A 134 12.17 2.22 -8.67
C LEU A 134 12.76 2.62 -10.02
N ASP A 135 11.96 3.27 -10.86
CA ASP A 135 12.37 3.78 -12.17
C ASP A 135 12.15 5.29 -12.29
N VAL A 136 11.00 5.76 -11.81
CA VAL A 136 10.67 7.19 -11.72
C VAL A 136 10.52 7.55 -10.25
N GLY A 137 11.27 8.58 -9.83
CA GLY A 137 11.45 8.96 -8.44
C GLY A 137 10.17 9.34 -7.70
N SER A 138 10.32 9.50 -6.39
CA SER A 138 9.21 9.74 -5.47
C SER A 138 8.68 11.17 -5.54
N TRP A 139 7.41 11.33 -5.22
CA TRP A 139 6.74 12.63 -5.16
C TRP A 139 5.69 12.65 -4.05
N PHE A 140 5.74 13.67 -3.19
CA PHE A 140 4.64 13.98 -2.29
C PHE A 140 3.51 14.62 -3.08
N GLY A 141 2.43 13.85 -3.29
CA GLY A 141 1.17 14.36 -3.80
C GLY A 141 0.53 15.35 -2.82
N ALA A 142 0.82 15.20 -1.52
CA ALA A 142 0.50 16.15 -0.45
C ALA A 142 1.78 16.53 0.32
N PRO A 143 2.44 17.66 0.02
CA PRO A 143 3.63 18.09 0.76
C PRO A 143 3.32 18.49 2.21
N GLU A 144 2.06 18.83 2.48
CA GLU A 144 1.48 19.06 3.80
C GLU A 144 0.21 18.22 3.91
N PRO A 145 -0.23 17.83 5.13
CA PRO A 145 -1.52 17.16 5.33
C PRO A 145 -2.65 17.92 4.62
N MET A 146 -3.36 17.21 3.74
CA MET A 146 -4.48 17.77 3.00
C MET A 146 -5.80 17.43 3.69
N LEU A 147 -6.78 18.34 3.64
CA LEU A 147 -8.15 18.05 4.02
C LEU A 147 -8.69 16.94 3.11
N ALA A 148 -8.93 15.77 3.68
CA ALA A 148 -9.40 14.60 2.97
C ALA A 148 -10.49 13.96 3.80
N GLY A 149 -11.76 14.18 3.41
CA GLY A 149 -12.92 13.74 4.18
C GLY A 149 -14.04 14.78 4.17
N HIS A 150 -14.95 14.67 5.13
CA HIS A 150 -16.13 15.52 5.26
C HIS A 150 -16.09 16.45 6.47
N ARG A 151 -15.17 16.23 7.41
CA ARG A 151 -15.04 17.01 8.64
C ARG A 151 -13.83 17.95 8.57
N PRO A 152 -13.85 19.08 9.29
CA PRO A 152 -12.77 20.07 9.24
C PRO A 152 -11.42 19.55 9.78
N ASP A 153 -11.48 18.52 10.61
CA ASP A 153 -10.36 17.84 11.24
C ASP A 153 -9.86 16.62 10.46
N ASP A 154 -10.55 16.21 9.39
CA ASP A 154 -10.09 15.10 8.56
C ASP A 154 -8.83 15.51 7.77
N TRP A 155 -7.84 14.64 7.72
CA TRP A 155 -6.61 14.89 6.99
C TRP A 155 -6.00 13.61 6.45
N MET A 156 -5.23 13.77 5.37
CA MET A 156 -4.48 12.68 4.75
C MET A 156 -3.17 13.23 4.20
N GLN A 157 -2.11 12.44 4.29
CA GLN A 157 -0.89 12.66 3.54
C GLN A 157 -0.81 11.64 2.39
N TRP A 158 -0.13 12.02 1.30
CA TRP A 158 0.00 11.17 0.12
C TRP A 158 1.39 11.25 -0.43
N LEU A 159 2.05 10.10 -0.43
CA LEU A 159 3.37 9.89 -0.99
C LEU A 159 3.29 8.88 -2.14
N SER A 160 3.54 9.32 -3.37
CA SER A 160 3.85 8.42 -4.47
C SER A 160 5.32 8.05 -4.40
N TYR A 161 5.67 7.00 -3.65
CA TYR A 161 7.07 6.60 -3.45
C TYR A 161 7.70 6.08 -4.75
N MET A 162 6.96 5.30 -5.54
CA MET A 162 7.38 4.89 -6.88
C MET A 162 6.37 5.40 -7.90
N THR A 163 6.57 6.63 -8.40
CA THR A 163 5.72 7.18 -9.48
C THR A 163 5.81 6.35 -10.76
N GLY A 164 6.89 5.57 -10.90
CA GLY A 164 7.02 4.48 -11.85
C GLY A 164 8.04 3.44 -11.37
N ALA A 165 7.72 2.18 -11.59
CA ALA A 165 8.58 1.04 -11.26
C ALA A 165 8.68 0.06 -12.43
N ASN A 166 9.85 -0.57 -12.56
CA ASN A 166 10.02 -1.80 -13.33
C ASN A 166 9.66 -2.96 -12.42
N VAL A 167 8.62 -3.71 -12.78
CA VAL A 167 8.11 -4.82 -11.98
C VAL A 167 8.55 -6.13 -12.61
N HIS A 168 8.90 -7.11 -11.77
CA HIS A 168 9.20 -8.48 -12.16
C HIS A 168 8.46 -9.46 -11.27
N GLY A 169 8.11 -10.62 -11.81
CA GLY A 169 7.50 -11.70 -11.03
C GLY A 169 6.17 -12.14 -11.62
N THR A 170 5.36 -12.78 -10.79
CA THR A 170 4.16 -13.47 -11.27
C THR A 170 2.96 -13.27 -10.36
N ILE A 171 1.80 -13.46 -10.96
CA ILE A 171 0.57 -13.74 -10.23
C ILE A 171 0.05 -15.12 -10.65
N THR A 172 -0.60 -15.84 -9.74
CA THR A 172 -1.23 -17.13 -10.01
C THR A 172 -2.70 -17.06 -9.64
N ILE A 173 -3.57 -17.39 -10.59
CA ILE A 173 -5.02 -17.30 -10.48
C ILE A 173 -5.61 -18.66 -10.80
N GLY A 174 -6.29 -19.29 -9.83
CA GLY A 174 -6.91 -20.60 -10.04
C GLY A 174 -5.93 -21.68 -10.50
N GLY A 175 -4.64 -21.55 -10.13
CA GLY A 175 -3.56 -22.46 -10.54
C GLY A 175 -2.88 -22.12 -11.87
N THR A 176 -3.33 -21.09 -12.59
CA THR A 176 -2.63 -20.59 -13.80
C THR A 176 -1.73 -19.41 -13.43
N THR A 177 -0.44 -19.51 -13.75
CA THR A 177 0.55 -18.48 -13.47
C THR A 177 0.75 -17.56 -14.68
N TYR A 178 0.76 -16.26 -14.43
CA TYR A 178 0.99 -15.21 -15.42
C TYR A 178 2.23 -14.40 -15.05
N ASP A 179 3.06 -14.12 -16.04
CA ASP A 179 4.15 -13.16 -15.89
C ASP A 179 3.59 -11.74 -15.82
N MET A 180 4.06 -10.98 -14.84
CA MET A 180 3.70 -9.58 -14.63
C MET A 180 4.93 -8.68 -14.76
N SER A 181 5.91 -9.07 -15.56
CA SER A 181 7.10 -8.26 -15.79
C SER A 181 6.73 -7.05 -16.66
N GLY A 182 6.58 -5.88 -16.05
CA GLY A 182 5.96 -4.72 -16.69
C GLY A 182 6.17 -3.42 -15.94
N ARG A 183 5.24 -2.48 -16.12
CA ARG A 183 5.28 -1.16 -15.48
C ARG A 183 4.34 -1.12 -14.30
N GLY A 184 4.83 -0.62 -13.18
CA GLY A 184 4.06 -0.47 -11.96
C GLY A 184 4.20 0.89 -11.30
N TYR A 185 3.45 1.06 -10.23
CA TYR A 185 3.45 2.25 -9.39
C TYR A 185 3.19 1.83 -7.93
N HIS A 186 3.67 2.67 -7.00
CA HIS A 186 3.43 2.53 -5.58
C HIS A 186 3.19 3.89 -4.93
N ASP A 187 2.13 3.99 -4.14
CA ASP A 187 1.94 5.04 -3.16
C ASP A 187 1.57 4.54 -1.77
N HIS A 188 1.72 5.48 -0.84
CA HIS A 188 1.44 5.34 0.56
C HIS A 188 0.67 6.56 1.04
N ASN A 189 -0.38 6.32 1.81
CA ASN A 189 -1.23 7.33 2.39
C ASN A 189 -1.48 7.02 3.86
N TRP A 190 -1.59 8.06 4.67
CA TRP A 190 -1.93 7.95 6.08
C TRP A 190 -2.61 9.21 6.58
N GLY A 191 -3.49 9.05 7.57
CA GLY A 191 -4.16 10.16 8.21
C GLY A 191 -5.42 9.74 8.92
N GLU A 192 -6.24 10.72 9.28
CA GLU A 192 -7.49 10.53 9.99
C GLU A 192 -8.62 10.99 9.09
N SER A 193 -9.46 10.06 8.64
CA SER A 193 -10.57 10.38 7.74
C SER A 193 -11.76 9.47 8.02
N LEU A 194 -12.95 10.05 7.96
CA LEU A 194 -14.23 9.34 7.89
C LEU A 194 -14.74 9.18 6.46
#